data_AF-A0A1M5EC68-F1
#
_entry.id   AF-A0A1M5EC68-F1
#
_cell.length_a   1.000
_cell.length_b   1.000
_cell.length_c   1.000
_cell.angle_alpha   90.00
_cell.angle_beta   90.00
_cell.angle_gamma   90.00
#
_symmetry.space_group_name_H-M   'P 1'
#
loop_
_entity.id
_entity.type
_entity.pdbx_description
1 polymer ?
#
loop_
_entity_poly.entity_id
_entity_poly.type
_entity_poly.pdbx_seq_one_letter_code
_entity_poly.pdbx_strand_id
1 'polypeptide(L)'
;GCTLLHTEPFAPQAKGKVERFFRTVRMRFLSRLEPDRIKSLEELNLAFWQWLETDYQRKTHSALGMSPLDYFMSQAHAVKMVSNPVFLDESFLLRVTRKINHDATFPLDNILYETDQQFAGTRLEVRYEPEWLGNPARPVLLYKDGLKVGEARQVDFYANAQLKRRGRGRPALKNTDTGPEDKPLTPSISEIPVPAVSFAELLKSEEAGEK
;
A
#
# COMPACT_ATOMS: atom_id res chain seq x y z
N GLY A 1 10.80 -9.67 11.05
CA GLY A 1 10.31 -10.56 9.99
C GLY A 1 9.25 -11.48 10.57
N CYS A 2 8.39 -12.06 9.74
CA CYS A 2 7.38 -13.03 10.17
C CYS A 2 7.89 -14.45 9.90
N THR A 3 7.95 -15.29 10.94
CA THR A 3 8.28 -16.71 10.77
C THR A 3 7.01 -17.47 10.43
N LEU A 4 6.98 -18.13 9.28
CA LEU A 4 5.87 -19.02 8.93
C LEU A 4 6.00 -20.30 9.75
N LEU A 5 5.11 -20.48 10.73
CA LEU A 5 5.01 -21.71 11.51
C LEU A 5 3.98 -22.63 10.86
N HIS A 6 4.46 -23.67 10.16
CA HIS A 6 3.60 -24.71 9.62
C HIS A 6 3.54 -25.91 10.57
N THR A 7 2.35 -26.49 10.73
CA THR A 7 2.16 -27.75 11.47
C THR A 7 2.30 -28.91 10.49
N GLU A 8 3.18 -29.86 10.77
CA GLU A 8 3.32 -31.06 9.94
C GLU A 8 2.01 -31.87 9.89
N PRO A 9 1.76 -32.63 8.80
CA PRO A 9 0.66 -33.58 8.76
C PRO A 9 0.67 -34.51 9.98
N PHE A 10 -0.51 -34.84 10.51
CA PHE A 10 -0.69 -35.73 11.67
C PHE A 10 -0.14 -35.22 13.02
N ALA A 11 0.09 -33.91 13.17
CA ALA A 11 0.44 -33.29 14.45
C ALA A 11 -0.73 -32.49 15.08
N PRO A 12 -1.77 -33.17 15.63
CA PRO A 12 -2.96 -32.50 16.18
C PRO A 12 -2.66 -31.63 17.40
N GLN A 13 -1.59 -31.95 18.15
CA GLN A 13 -1.22 -31.23 19.37
C GLN A 13 -0.91 -29.74 19.14
N ALA A 14 -0.44 -29.39 17.94
CA ALA A 14 -0.14 -28.00 17.60
C ALA A 14 -1.39 -27.10 17.48
N LYS A 15 -2.59 -27.69 17.30
CA LYS A 15 -3.85 -26.96 17.06
C LYS A 15 -4.71 -26.79 18.32
N GLY A 16 -4.37 -27.45 19.42
CA GLY A 16 -5.22 -27.52 20.62
C GLY A 16 -5.61 -26.16 21.22
N LYS A 17 -4.71 -25.15 21.16
CA LYS A 17 -5.02 -23.79 21.63
C LYS A 17 -6.13 -23.13 20.81
N VAL A 18 -6.04 -23.23 19.49
CA VAL A 18 -7.03 -22.67 18.55
C VAL A 18 -8.36 -23.41 18.66
N GLU A 19 -8.33 -24.74 18.76
CA GLU A 19 -9.52 -25.56 18.97
C GLU A 19 -10.24 -25.25 20.28
N ARG A 20 -9.47 -25.03 21.36
CA ARG A 20 -10.03 -24.63 22.66
C ARG A 20 -10.71 -23.26 22.59
N PHE A 21 -10.10 -22.30 21.89
CA PHE A 21 -10.74 -21.01 21.62
C PHE A 21 -12.03 -21.18 20.82
N PHE A 22 -12.02 -21.92 19.71
CA PHE A 22 -13.22 -22.16 18.91
C PHE A 22 -14.34 -22.87 19.67
N ARG A 23 -14.02 -23.80 20.56
CA ARG A 23 -15.02 -24.39 21.48
C ARG A 23 -15.65 -23.31 22.37
N THR A 24 -14.85 -22.36 22.86
CA THR A 24 -15.33 -21.26 23.71
C THR A 24 -16.25 -20.32 22.93
N VAL A 25 -15.89 -19.97 21.69
CA VAL A 25 -16.75 -19.21 20.77
C VAL A 25 -18.08 -19.92 20.56
N ARG A 26 -18.08 -21.22 20.23
CA ARG A 26 -19.32 -21.98 20.04
C ARG A 26 -20.21 -21.99 21.29
N MET A 27 -19.62 -22.24 22.46
CA MET A 27 -20.37 -22.42 23.70
C MET A 27 -20.87 -21.12 24.33
N ARG A 28 -20.19 -19.98 24.11
CA ARG A 28 -20.48 -18.71 24.81
C ARG A 28 -20.95 -17.58 23.90
N PHE A 29 -20.49 -17.55 22.66
CA PHE A 29 -20.89 -16.55 21.67
C PHE A 29 -22.04 -17.08 20.81
N LEU A 30 -21.78 -18.12 20.01
CA LEU A 30 -22.75 -18.60 19.03
C LEU A 30 -24.03 -19.18 19.66
N SER A 31 -23.92 -19.77 20.85
CA SER A 31 -25.08 -20.29 21.59
C SER A 31 -26.07 -19.22 22.07
N ARG A 32 -25.65 -17.95 22.12
CA ARG A 32 -26.46 -16.79 22.52
C ARG A 32 -26.82 -15.89 21.35
N LEU A 33 -26.35 -16.24 20.16
CA LEU A 33 -26.57 -15.47 18.96
C LEU A 33 -27.97 -15.76 18.44
N GLU A 34 -28.76 -14.72 18.17
CA GLU A 34 -30.08 -14.84 17.53
C GLU A 34 -29.89 -14.61 16.01
N PRO A 35 -29.89 -15.66 15.17
CA PRO A 35 -29.55 -15.51 13.75
C PRO A 35 -30.53 -14.59 13.01
N ASP A 36 -31.81 -14.63 13.40
CA ASP A 36 -32.87 -13.81 12.79
C ASP A 36 -32.69 -12.30 13.02
N ARG A 37 -31.85 -11.92 13.98
CA ARG A 37 -31.53 -10.50 14.26
C ARG A 37 -30.36 -9.96 13.45
N ILE A 38 -29.51 -10.83 12.90
CA ILE A 38 -28.31 -10.43 12.18
C ILE A 38 -28.66 -10.29 10.70
N LYS A 39 -28.52 -9.07 10.18
CA LYS A 39 -28.88 -8.72 8.81
C LYS A 39 -27.67 -8.57 7.90
N SER A 40 -26.47 -8.45 8.46
CA SER A 40 -25.23 -8.33 7.69
C SER A 40 -24.02 -8.96 8.37
N LEU A 41 -22.94 -9.14 7.61
CA LEU A 41 -21.67 -9.63 8.13
C LEU A 41 -21.04 -8.63 9.11
N GLU A 42 -21.22 -7.34 8.85
CA GLU A 42 -20.75 -6.25 9.71
C GLU A 42 -21.41 -6.30 11.09
N GLU A 43 -22.72 -6.55 11.14
CA GLU A 43 -23.45 -6.74 12.41
C GLU A 43 -22.95 -7.96 13.19
N LEU A 44 -22.68 -9.08 12.49
CA LEU A 44 -22.08 -10.26 13.11
C LEU A 44 -20.69 -9.96 13.68
N ASN A 45 -19.86 -9.26 12.91
CA ASN A 45 -18.52 -8.85 13.35
C ASN A 45 -18.60 -7.96 14.58
N LEU A 46 -19.49 -6.96 14.59
CA LEU A 46 -19.68 -6.08 15.73
C LEU A 46 -20.11 -6.84 16.98
N ALA A 47 -21.09 -7.74 16.86
CA ALA A 47 -21.54 -8.59 17.97
C ALA A 47 -20.41 -9.48 18.49
N PHE A 48 -19.59 -10.03 17.60
CA PHE A 48 -18.42 -10.81 17.97
C PHE A 48 -17.38 -9.98 18.72
N TRP A 49 -17.06 -8.78 18.23
CA TRP A 49 -16.11 -7.87 18.89
C TRP A 49 -16.58 -7.49 20.30
N GLN A 50 -17.85 -7.13 20.45
CA GLN A 50 -18.44 -6.82 21.75
C GLN A 50 -18.34 -8.01 22.71
N TRP A 51 -18.69 -9.21 22.26
CA TRP A 51 -18.53 -10.42 23.08
C TRP A 51 -17.07 -10.69 23.44
N LEU A 52 -16.15 -10.54 22.49
CA LEU A 52 -14.74 -10.80 22.70
C LEU A 52 -14.17 -9.88 23.79
N GLU A 53 -14.46 -8.58 23.71
CA GLU A 53 -13.98 -7.57 24.64
C GLU A 53 -14.61 -7.67 26.04
N THR A 54 -15.93 -7.87 26.10
CA THR A 54 -16.67 -7.85 27.36
C THR A 54 -16.64 -9.18 28.11
N ASP A 55 -16.58 -10.31 27.39
CA ASP A 55 -16.77 -11.65 27.96
C ASP A 55 -15.50 -12.52 27.90
N TYR A 56 -14.85 -12.65 26.73
CA TYR A 56 -13.70 -13.57 26.60
C TYR A 56 -12.43 -12.98 27.22
N GLN A 57 -12.06 -11.77 26.82
CA GLN A 57 -10.78 -11.14 27.22
C GLN A 57 -10.68 -10.87 28.72
N ARG A 58 -11.81 -10.64 29.39
CA ARG A 58 -11.89 -10.26 30.82
C ARG A 58 -12.11 -11.42 31.78
N LYS A 59 -12.60 -12.57 31.32
CA LYS A 59 -12.84 -13.71 32.22
C LYS A 59 -11.57 -14.53 32.45
N THR A 60 -11.37 -14.94 33.70
CA THR A 60 -10.29 -15.85 34.09
C THR A 60 -10.29 -17.11 33.25
N HIS A 61 -9.16 -17.37 32.60
CA HIS A 61 -8.95 -18.58 31.82
C HIS A 61 -8.38 -19.68 32.71
N SER A 62 -9.01 -20.85 32.72
CA SER A 62 -8.68 -21.94 33.67
C SER A 62 -7.23 -22.42 33.58
N ALA A 63 -6.63 -22.40 32.38
CA ALA A 63 -5.22 -22.79 32.19
C ALA A 63 -4.21 -21.69 32.53
N LEU A 64 -4.64 -20.42 32.59
CA LEU A 64 -3.76 -19.28 32.87
C LEU A 64 -3.87 -18.82 34.33
N GLY A 65 -4.99 -19.11 35.01
CA GLY A 65 -5.28 -18.58 36.34
C GLY A 65 -5.63 -17.09 36.37
N MET A 66 -5.59 -16.39 35.23
CA MET A 66 -5.92 -14.98 35.06
C MET A 66 -6.66 -14.74 33.73
N SER A 67 -7.12 -13.51 33.46
CA SER A 67 -7.79 -13.19 32.21
C SER A 67 -6.80 -13.15 31.03
N PRO A 68 -7.22 -13.50 29.79
CA PRO A 68 -6.37 -13.38 28.61
C PRO A 68 -5.80 -11.97 28.41
N LEU A 69 -6.60 -10.94 28.72
CA LEU A 69 -6.16 -9.55 28.63
C LEU A 69 -5.04 -9.25 29.64
N ASP A 70 -5.22 -9.61 30.91
CA ASP A 70 -4.21 -9.35 31.93
C ASP A 70 -2.90 -10.10 31.63
N TYR A 71 -3.01 -11.35 31.15
CA TYR A 71 -1.86 -12.12 30.72
C TYR A 71 -1.11 -11.42 29.56
N PHE A 72 -1.84 -10.96 28.54
CA PHE A 72 -1.25 -10.22 27.42
C PHE A 72 -0.57 -8.92 27.91
N MET A 73 -1.25 -8.14 28.75
CA MET A 73 -0.73 -6.88 29.28
C MET A 73 0.52 -7.08 30.15
N SER A 74 0.61 -8.17 30.90
CA SER A 74 1.81 -8.51 31.68
C SER A 74 3.06 -8.70 30.79
N GLN A 75 2.86 -9.06 29.52
CA GLN A 75 3.89 -9.29 28.52
C GLN A 75 4.02 -8.15 27.52
N ALA A 76 3.30 -7.04 27.70
CA ALA A 76 3.28 -5.93 26.74
C ALA A 76 4.69 -5.36 26.50
N HIS A 77 5.57 -5.40 27.51
CA HIS A 77 6.97 -4.96 27.41
C HIS A 77 7.80 -5.76 26.38
N ALA A 78 7.38 -6.98 26.03
CA ALA A 78 8.05 -7.81 25.02
C ALA A 78 7.58 -7.49 23.59
N VAL A 79 6.50 -6.73 23.44
CA VAL A 79 5.97 -6.33 22.12
C VAL A 79 6.89 -5.27 21.51
N LYS A 80 7.47 -5.61 20.37
CA LYS A 80 8.32 -4.69 19.60
C LYS A 80 7.48 -3.99 18.56
N MET A 81 7.26 -2.69 18.75
CA MET A 81 6.64 -1.84 17.75
C MET A 81 7.65 -1.49 16.64
N VAL A 82 7.16 -1.35 15.42
CA VAL A 82 7.98 -0.86 14.31
C VAL A 82 8.10 0.65 14.40
N SER A 83 9.33 1.18 14.33
CA SER A 83 9.60 2.60 14.53
C SER A 83 9.00 3.51 13.45
N ASN A 84 8.84 3.01 12.23
CA ASN A 84 8.23 3.74 11.13
C ASN A 84 7.17 2.87 10.44
N PRO A 85 5.86 3.14 10.63
CA PRO A 85 4.78 2.36 10.04
C PRO A 85 4.75 2.45 8.50
N VAL A 86 5.23 3.55 7.91
CA VAL A 86 5.24 3.75 6.44
C VAL A 86 6.03 2.64 5.73
N PHE A 87 7.06 2.11 6.36
CA PHE A 87 7.84 1.00 5.80
C PHE A 87 7.04 -0.32 5.73
N LEU A 88 6.08 -0.51 6.66
CA LEU A 88 5.20 -1.66 6.64
C LEU A 88 4.15 -1.54 5.53
N ASP A 89 3.60 -0.35 5.31
CA ASP A 89 2.54 -0.12 4.32
C ASP A 89 2.98 -0.60 2.92
N GLU A 90 4.19 -0.25 2.50
CA GLU A 90 4.75 -0.70 1.21
C GLU A 90 4.93 -2.23 1.12
N SER A 91 5.09 -2.91 2.26
CA SER A 91 5.24 -4.36 2.32
C SER A 91 3.93 -5.10 2.04
N PHE A 92 2.79 -4.48 2.33
CA PHE A 92 1.45 -5.04 2.16
C PHE A 92 0.80 -4.74 0.80
N LEU A 93 1.46 -3.92 -0.04
CA LEU A 93 1.00 -3.66 -1.40
C LEU A 93 0.92 -4.95 -2.23
N LEU A 94 -0.11 -5.04 -3.06
CA LEU A 94 -0.23 -6.12 -4.04
C LEU A 94 0.93 -6.06 -5.02
N ARG A 95 1.48 -7.22 -5.36
CA ARG A 95 2.67 -7.34 -6.21
C ARG A 95 2.34 -8.06 -7.49
N VAL A 96 2.60 -7.40 -8.61
CA VAL A 96 2.33 -7.97 -9.93
C VAL A 96 3.47 -7.64 -10.88
N THR A 97 4.04 -8.65 -11.56
CA THR A 97 5.06 -8.40 -12.58
C THR A 97 4.42 -7.98 -13.90
N ARG A 98 4.92 -6.88 -14.48
CA ARG A 98 4.52 -6.40 -15.81
C ARG A 98 5.74 -6.18 -16.70
N LYS A 99 5.57 -6.44 -17.99
CA LYS A 99 6.55 -6.06 -19.01
C LYS A 99 6.19 -4.66 -19.50
N ILE A 100 7.16 -3.76 -19.46
CA ILE A 100 6.99 -2.41 -19.99
C ILE A 100 7.16 -2.46 -21.51
N ASN A 101 6.22 -1.87 -22.23
CA ASN A 101 6.24 -1.78 -23.68
C ASN A 101 7.37 -0.86 -24.16
N HIS A 102 7.61 -0.84 -25.48
CA HIS A 102 8.64 0.02 -26.08
C HIS A 102 8.32 1.52 -25.90
N ASP A 103 7.04 1.88 -25.81
CA ASP A 103 6.56 3.24 -25.58
C ASP A 103 6.48 3.60 -24.08
N ALA A 104 7.16 2.83 -23.22
CA ALA A 104 7.17 3.01 -21.77
C ALA A 104 5.80 2.87 -21.09
N THR A 105 4.86 2.14 -21.71
CA THR A 105 3.53 1.88 -21.15
C THR A 105 3.33 0.44 -20.67
N PHE A 106 2.34 0.20 -19.82
CA PHE A 106 1.84 -1.14 -19.51
C PHE A 106 0.40 -1.11 -18.99
N PRO A 107 -0.40 -2.17 -19.23
CA PRO A 107 -1.73 -2.29 -18.66
C PRO A 107 -1.70 -2.88 -17.24
N LEU A 108 -2.53 -2.33 -16.36
CA LEU A 108 -2.82 -2.83 -15.02
C LEU A 108 -4.32 -2.71 -14.77
N ASP A 109 -5.00 -3.85 -14.57
CA ASP A 109 -6.45 -3.91 -14.34
C ASP A 109 -7.28 -3.09 -15.35
N ASN A 110 -7.00 -3.28 -16.65
CA ASN A 110 -7.58 -2.55 -17.78
C ASN A 110 -7.30 -1.04 -17.82
N ILE A 111 -6.46 -0.50 -16.94
CA ILE A 111 -5.98 0.88 -16.96
C ILE A 111 -4.58 0.91 -17.56
N LEU A 112 -4.32 1.84 -18.47
CA LEU A 112 -2.99 2.01 -19.07
C LEU A 112 -2.15 2.97 -18.22
N TYR A 113 -0.96 2.52 -17.86
CA TYR A 113 0.02 3.30 -17.10
C TYR A 113 1.24 3.61 -17.96
N GLU A 114 1.83 4.77 -17.76
CA GLU A 114 3.09 5.23 -18.36
C GLU A 114 4.17 5.43 -17.29
N THR A 115 5.41 5.20 -17.68
CA THR A 115 6.60 5.38 -16.84
C THR A 115 7.76 5.95 -17.67
N ASP A 116 8.95 6.05 -17.07
CA ASP A 116 10.13 6.56 -17.75
C ASP A 116 10.61 5.63 -18.87
N GLN A 117 11.05 6.23 -19.98
CA GLN A 117 11.54 5.52 -21.17
C GLN A 117 12.74 4.58 -20.88
N GLN A 118 13.50 4.85 -19.83
CA GLN A 118 14.60 4.00 -19.38
C GLN A 118 14.16 2.58 -18.97
N PHE A 119 12.87 2.41 -18.63
CA PHE A 119 12.30 1.11 -18.26
C PHE A 119 11.68 0.36 -19.46
N ALA A 120 11.64 0.97 -20.64
CA ALA A 120 11.04 0.36 -21.83
C ALA A 120 11.68 -1.00 -22.17
N GLY A 121 10.84 -2.01 -22.42
CA GLY A 121 11.25 -3.38 -22.72
C GLY A 121 11.68 -4.21 -21.51
N THR A 122 11.76 -3.64 -20.31
CA THR A 122 12.12 -4.36 -19.08
C THR A 122 10.90 -4.99 -18.40
N ARG A 123 11.14 -5.93 -17.48
CA ARG A 123 10.10 -6.47 -16.58
C ARG A 123 10.31 -5.90 -15.19
N LEU A 124 9.27 -5.28 -14.64
CA LEU A 124 9.29 -4.67 -13.32
C LEU A 124 8.15 -5.24 -12.46
N GLU A 125 8.36 -5.25 -11.15
CA GLU A 125 7.33 -5.52 -10.18
C GLU A 125 6.57 -4.23 -9.90
N VAL A 126 5.27 -4.26 -10.15
CA VAL A 126 4.35 -3.15 -9.87
C VAL A 126 3.71 -3.41 -8.52
N ARG A 127 3.79 -2.43 -7.62
CA ARG A 127 3.18 -2.46 -6.29
C ARG A 127 2.10 -1.39 -6.15
N TYR A 128 0.91 -1.79 -5.70
CA TYR A 128 -0.25 -0.91 -5.58
C TYR A 128 -1.29 -1.46 -4.59
N GLU A 129 -2.24 -0.62 -4.18
CA GLU A 129 -3.52 -1.07 -3.59
C GLU A 129 -4.64 -0.92 -4.62
N PRO A 130 -5.65 -1.81 -4.61
CA PRO A 130 -6.77 -1.74 -5.55
C PRO A 130 -7.48 -0.37 -5.58
N GLU A 131 -7.62 0.28 -4.43
CA GLU A 131 -8.30 1.57 -4.30
C GLU A 131 -7.56 2.70 -5.04
N TRP A 132 -6.25 2.57 -5.26
CA TRP A 132 -5.44 3.59 -5.93
C TRP A 132 -5.75 3.67 -7.42
N LEU A 133 -6.20 2.55 -8.01
CA LEU A 133 -6.52 2.48 -9.43
C LEU A 133 -7.69 3.41 -9.81
N GLY A 134 -8.59 3.70 -8.85
CA GLY A 134 -9.68 4.66 -9.05
C GLY A 134 -9.25 6.13 -9.00
N ASN A 135 -8.01 6.44 -8.63
CA ASN A 135 -7.51 7.81 -8.50
C ASN A 135 -6.35 8.07 -9.48
N PRO A 136 -6.60 8.75 -10.61
CA PRO A 136 -5.58 9.02 -11.63
C PRO A 136 -4.36 9.81 -11.14
N ALA A 137 -4.51 10.61 -10.07
CA ALA A 137 -3.41 11.39 -9.51
C ALA A 137 -2.42 10.53 -8.71
N ARG A 138 -2.81 9.31 -8.33
CA ARG A 138 -2.00 8.41 -7.51
C ARG A 138 -1.17 7.48 -8.39
N PRO A 139 0.17 7.55 -8.31
CA PRO A 139 1.02 6.64 -9.08
C PRO A 139 1.04 5.24 -8.46
N VAL A 140 1.36 4.24 -9.29
CA VAL A 140 1.78 2.92 -8.82
C VAL A 140 3.29 2.87 -8.71
N LEU A 141 3.80 2.03 -7.80
CA LEU A 141 5.22 1.98 -7.51
C LEU A 141 5.90 0.88 -8.33
N LEU A 142 7.08 1.18 -8.88
CA LEU A 142 7.87 0.23 -9.67
C LEU A 142 9.08 -0.25 -8.88
N TYR A 143 9.28 -1.56 -8.90
CA TYR A 143 10.31 -2.26 -8.16
C TYR A 143 11.13 -3.17 -9.08
N LYS A 144 12.43 -3.25 -8.79
CA LYS A 144 13.36 -4.20 -9.39
C LYS A 144 14.23 -4.80 -8.29
N ASP A 145 14.30 -6.13 -8.22
CA ASP A 145 15.09 -6.85 -7.22
C ASP A 145 14.80 -6.40 -5.77
N GLY A 146 13.55 -6.04 -5.50
CA GLY A 146 13.08 -5.58 -4.19
C GLY A 146 13.32 -4.09 -3.88
N LEU A 147 14.02 -3.36 -4.75
CA LEU A 147 14.28 -1.92 -4.61
C LEU A 147 13.28 -1.10 -5.43
N LYS A 148 12.78 -0.01 -4.85
CA LYS A 148 11.94 0.97 -5.57
C LYS A 148 12.81 1.68 -6.60
N VAL A 149 12.46 1.54 -7.88
CA VAL A 149 13.22 2.14 -9.01
C VAL A 149 12.49 3.31 -9.65
N GLY A 150 11.18 3.43 -9.46
CA GLY A 150 10.41 4.50 -10.07
C GLY A 150 8.92 4.41 -9.75
N GLU A 151 8.15 5.17 -10.50
CA GLU A 151 6.70 5.27 -10.38
C GLU A 151 6.07 5.25 -11.79
N ALA A 152 4.81 4.87 -11.87
CA ALA A 152 4.05 4.93 -13.10
C ALA A 152 2.71 5.63 -12.86
N ARG A 153 2.32 6.51 -13.77
CA ARG A 153 1.06 7.28 -13.70
C ARG A 153 0.07 6.78 -14.74
N GLN A 154 -1.21 7.03 -14.51
CA GLN A 154 -2.21 6.70 -15.52
C GLN A 154 -1.99 7.55 -16.76
N VAL A 155 -2.13 6.93 -17.92
CA VAL A 155 -1.99 7.60 -19.21
C VAL A 155 -3.15 8.58 -19.40
N ASP A 156 -2.83 9.85 -19.61
CA ASP A 156 -3.80 10.85 -20.06
C ASP A 156 -3.95 10.77 -21.58
N PHE A 157 -5.01 10.09 -22.02
CA PHE A 157 -5.32 9.96 -23.44
C PHE A 157 -5.64 11.29 -24.13
N TYR A 158 -6.20 12.27 -23.41
CA TYR A 158 -6.57 13.57 -23.97
C TYR A 158 -5.33 14.41 -24.25
N ALA A 159 -4.42 14.51 -23.28
CA ALA A 159 -3.14 15.18 -23.45
C ALA A 159 -2.30 14.52 -24.56
N ASN A 160 -2.25 13.17 -24.57
CA ASN A 160 -1.49 12.42 -25.57
C ASN A 160 -2.05 12.54 -27.00
N ALA A 161 -3.36 12.73 -27.16
CA ALA A 161 -3.98 12.97 -28.47
C ALA A 161 -3.58 14.34 -29.06
N GLN A 162 -3.35 15.34 -28.21
CA GLN A 162 -2.97 16.69 -28.64
C GLN A 162 -1.47 16.82 -28.96
N LEU A 163 -0.64 15.91 -28.45
CA LEU A 163 0.79 15.90 -28.75
C LEU A 163 1.04 15.54 -30.22
N LYS A 164 1.51 16.51 -31.01
CA LYS A 164 1.99 16.26 -32.37
C LYS A 164 3.25 15.41 -32.31
N ARG A 165 3.13 14.14 -32.66
CA ARG A 165 4.28 13.27 -32.90
C ARG A 165 5.11 13.91 -34.00
N ARG A 166 6.41 14.14 -33.75
CA ARG A 166 7.35 14.41 -34.85
C ARG A 166 7.26 13.19 -35.76
N GLY A 167 6.67 13.35 -36.93
CA GLY A 167 6.58 12.29 -37.92
C GLY A 167 7.97 11.71 -38.17
N ARG A 168 8.02 10.48 -38.68
CA ARG A 168 9.29 9.84 -39.07
C ARG A 168 10.00 10.79 -40.01
N GLY A 169 11.00 11.51 -39.50
CA GLY A 169 11.76 12.46 -40.30
C GLY A 169 12.32 11.68 -41.47
N ARG A 170 12.02 12.12 -42.69
CA ARG A 170 12.74 11.64 -43.87
C ARG A 170 14.22 11.84 -43.56
N PRO A 171 15.08 10.80 -43.63
CA PRO A 171 16.48 10.95 -43.30
C PRO A 171 17.05 12.08 -44.16
N ALA A 172 17.54 13.13 -43.50
CA ALA A 172 18.10 14.29 -44.17
C ALA A 172 19.29 13.82 -45.00
N LEU A 173 19.22 14.02 -46.32
CA LEU A 173 20.39 13.94 -47.18
C LEU A 173 21.42 14.93 -46.61
N LYS A 174 22.60 14.41 -46.26
CA LYS A 174 23.75 15.22 -45.84
C LYS A 174 24.10 16.18 -46.99
N ASN A 175 23.77 17.45 -46.81
CA ASN A 175 24.44 18.52 -47.54
C ASN A 175 25.40 19.19 -46.56
N THR A 176 26.67 19.06 -46.87
CA THR A 176 27.79 19.81 -46.32
C THR A 176 27.65 21.27 -46.75
N ASP A 177 27.48 22.20 -45.82
CA ASP A 177 28.23 23.47 -45.84
C ASP A 177 28.08 24.29 -44.54
N THR A 178 29.24 24.55 -43.94
CA THR A 178 29.72 25.72 -43.19
C THR A 178 28.78 26.59 -42.33
N GLY A 179 28.89 26.44 -41.00
CA GLY A 179 29.07 27.49 -39.93
C GLY A 179 28.05 28.63 -39.74
N PRO A 180 28.06 29.37 -38.60
CA PRO A 180 29.11 29.43 -37.58
C PRO A 180 28.67 29.23 -36.09
N GLU A 181 29.66 28.80 -35.31
CA GLU A 181 29.94 29.12 -33.89
C GLU A 181 28.94 28.78 -32.77
N ASP A 182 29.23 27.64 -32.11
CA ASP A 182 28.87 27.36 -30.73
C ASP A 182 29.52 28.37 -29.77
N LYS A 183 28.69 29.14 -29.05
CA LYS A 183 29.08 29.74 -27.77
C LYS A 183 28.71 28.78 -26.63
N PRO A 184 29.62 28.46 -25.70
CA PRO A 184 29.29 27.64 -24.55
C PRO A 184 28.44 28.46 -23.57
N LEU A 185 27.22 28.00 -23.27
CA LEU A 185 26.42 28.51 -22.17
C LEU A 185 26.78 27.72 -20.90
N THR A 186 27.49 28.41 -20.01
CA THR A 186 27.73 28.05 -18.60
C THR A 186 26.40 27.78 -17.87
N PRO A 187 26.31 26.79 -16.96
CA PRO A 187 25.08 26.50 -16.25
C PRO A 187 24.74 27.61 -15.25
N SER A 188 23.63 28.33 -15.48
CA SER A 188 22.99 29.16 -14.46
C SER A 188 22.21 28.25 -13.52
N ILE A 189 22.67 28.15 -12.27
CA ILE A 189 21.93 27.55 -11.17
C ILE A 189 20.72 28.46 -10.90
N SER A 190 19.55 28.06 -11.39
CA SER A 190 18.27 28.61 -10.95
C SER A 190 17.77 27.77 -9.79
N GLU A 191 17.65 28.40 -8.63
CA GLU A 191 17.13 27.86 -7.38
C GLU A 191 15.76 27.20 -7.56
N ILE A 192 15.61 25.99 -6.99
CA ILE A 192 14.34 25.27 -6.93
C ILE A 192 13.50 25.91 -5.82
N PRO A 193 12.26 26.39 -6.06
CA PRO A 193 11.40 26.81 -4.99
C PRO A 193 10.85 25.56 -4.28
N VAL A 194 11.15 25.46 -2.98
CA VAL A 194 10.61 24.44 -2.08
C VAL A 194 9.17 24.83 -1.72
N PRO A 195 8.13 24.05 -2.03
CA PRO A 195 6.83 24.25 -1.41
C PRO A 195 6.85 23.59 -0.02
N ALA A 196 7.18 24.37 1.00
CA ALA A 196 7.03 23.97 2.39
C ALA A 196 5.64 24.41 2.88
N VAL A 197 4.71 23.46 3.01
CA VAL A 197 3.45 23.72 3.74
C VAL A 197 3.70 23.36 5.20
N SER A 198 3.71 24.37 6.08
CA SER A 198 3.84 24.20 7.53
C SER A 198 2.46 24.04 8.16
N PHE A 199 2.21 22.88 8.77
CA PHE A 199 0.95 22.59 9.47
C PHE A 199 0.75 23.43 10.74
N ALA A 200 1.82 24.08 11.25
CA ALA A 200 1.76 24.96 12.42
C ALA A 200 1.12 26.33 12.11
N GLU A 201 1.06 26.75 10.84
CA GLU A 201 0.38 28.01 10.45
C GLU A 201 -1.12 27.80 10.22
N LEU A 202 -1.54 26.61 9.80
CA LEU A 202 -2.94 26.26 9.57
C LEU A 202 -3.76 26.18 10.86
N LEU A 203 -3.13 25.77 11.97
CA LEU A 203 -3.75 25.71 13.29
C LEU A 203 -3.87 27.07 13.99
N LYS A 204 -3.09 28.09 13.59
CA LYS A 204 -3.23 29.45 14.12
C LYS A 204 -4.40 30.22 13.50
N SER A 205 -4.83 29.86 12.29
CA SER A 205 -5.97 30.49 11.62
C SER A 205 -7.34 30.02 12.13
N GLU A 206 -7.43 28.87 12.80
CA GLU A 206 -8.70 28.39 13.38
C GLU A 206 -9.02 29.00 14.75
N GLU A 207 -8.02 29.39 15.55
CA GLU A 207 -8.26 30.03 16.86
C GLU A 207 -8.59 31.53 16.78
N ALA A 208 -8.45 32.16 15.60
CA ALA A 208 -8.76 33.58 15.40
C ALA A 208 -10.19 33.85 14.89
N GLY A 209 -11.00 32.79 14.69
CA GLY A 209 -12.37 32.87 14.14
C GLY A 209 -13.51 32.77 15.16
N GLU A 210 -13.21 32.51 16.44
CA GLU A 210 -14.22 32.47 17.51
C GLU A 210 -13.97 33.58 18.55
N LYS A 211 -14.33 34.81 18.18
CA LYS A 211 -14.81 35.86 19.09
C LYS A 211 -15.84 36.73 18.40
#